data_AF-A0A2D7ZMT0-F1
#
_entry.id   AF-A0A2D7ZMT0-F1
#
_cell.length_a   1.000
_cell.length_b   1.000
_cell.length_c   1.000
_cell.angle_alpha   90.00
_cell.angle_beta   90.00
_cell.angle_gamma   90.00
#
_symmetry.space_group_name_H-M   'P 1'
#
loop_
_entity.id
_entity.type
_entity.pdbx_description
1 polymer ?
#
loop_
_entity_poly.entity_id
_entity_poly.type
_entity_poly.pdbx_seq_one_letter_code
_entity_poly.pdbx_strand_id
1 'polypeptide(L)'
;MPATWEISIMKLLAWLIYVPLQIMWLPLSVIGGAWVAYKQIWRSRDLGLSQTAVEIVNGRWTGHVFGLRRDSASYRLAAVLPNNSVIGLRLALFPLWVARTVAGKPILYPLFARRRRGRHSQHGILTLRPV
;
A
#
# COMPACT_ATOMS: atom_id res chain seq x y z
N MET A 1 13.56 19.75 12.33
CA MET A 1 12.34 18.94 12.58
C MET A 1 11.16 19.89 12.42
N PRO A 2 10.11 19.55 11.66
CA PRO A 2 8.96 20.45 11.51
C PRO A 2 8.27 20.64 12.86
N ALA A 3 7.73 21.84 13.07
CA ALA A 3 7.02 22.15 14.31
C ALA A 3 5.69 21.35 14.39
N THR A 4 5.21 21.08 15.60
CA THR A 4 4.00 20.26 15.81
C THR A 4 2.76 20.88 15.17
N TRP A 5 2.68 22.21 15.12
CA TRP A 5 1.60 22.94 14.47
C TRP A 5 1.64 22.81 12.94
N GLU A 6 2.83 22.80 12.31
CA GLU A 6 2.97 22.58 10.85
C GLU A 6 2.40 21.22 10.45
N ILE A 7 2.67 20.19 11.27
CA ILE A 7 2.14 18.85 11.05
C ILE A 7 0.60 18.84 11.12
N SER A 8 0.01 19.59 12.04
CA SER A 8 -1.44 19.71 12.18
C SER A 8 -2.07 20.43 10.99
N ILE A 9 -1.44 21.51 10.52
CA ILE A 9 -1.90 22.26 9.34
C ILE A 9 -1.83 21.38 8.07
N MET A 10 -0.70 20.69 7.84
CA MET A 10 -0.55 19.80 6.68
C MET A 10 -1.59 18.67 6.66
N LYS A 11 -1.92 18.13 7.84
CA LYS A 11 -3.00 17.13 7.97
C LYS A 11 -4.36 17.73 7.66
N LEU A 12 -4.67 18.92 8.17
CA LEU A 12 -5.93 19.60 7.90
C LEU A 12 -6.10 19.89 6.41
N LEU A 13 -5.06 20.41 5.75
CA LEU A 13 -5.04 20.65 4.31
C LEU A 13 -5.25 19.35 3.52
N ALA A 14 -4.59 18.26 3.93
CA ALA A 14 -4.77 16.97 3.28
C ALA A 14 -6.20 16.43 3.44
N TRP A 15 -6.84 16.63 4.59
CA TRP A 15 -8.25 16.28 4.78
C TRP A 15 -9.20 17.15 3.95
N LEU A 16 -8.93 18.47 3.91
CA LEU A 16 -9.71 19.43 3.14
C LEU A 16 -9.68 19.13 1.63
N ILE A 17 -8.57 18.59 1.12
CA ILE A 17 -8.44 18.14 -0.27
C ILE A 17 -9.03 16.74 -0.45
N TYR A 18 -8.76 15.82 0.49
CA TYR A 18 -9.16 14.43 0.38
C TYR A 18 -10.67 14.25 0.33
N VAL A 19 -11.43 14.89 1.22
CA VAL A 19 -12.89 14.70 1.31
C VAL A 19 -13.60 15.05 0.00
N PRO A 20 -13.47 16.27 -0.56
CA PRO A 20 -14.14 16.61 -1.81
C PRO A 20 -13.62 15.77 -2.99
N LEU A 21 -12.31 15.53 -3.06
CA LEU A 21 -11.74 14.67 -4.10
C LEU A 21 -12.30 13.24 -4.02
N GLN A 22 -12.39 12.66 -2.83
CA GLN A 22 -12.91 11.32 -2.61
C GLN A 22 -14.39 11.23 -3.01
N ILE A 23 -15.21 12.23 -2.70
CA ILE A 23 -16.63 12.26 -3.08
C ILE A 23 -16.77 12.28 -4.60
N MET A 24 -16.02 13.15 -5.28
CA MET A 24 -16.04 13.25 -6.75
C MET A 24 -15.47 12.00 -7.44
N TRP A 25 -14.42 11.41 -6.86
CA TRP A 25 -13.70 10.28 -7.44
C TRP A 25 -14.28 8.92 -7.03
N LEU A 26 -15.24 8.87 -6.10
CA LEU A 26 -15.83 7.63 -5.58
C LEU A 26 -16.30 6.69 -6.69
N PRO A 27 -16.99 7.15 -7.76
CA PRO A 27 -17.43 6.26 -8.83
C PRO A 27 -16.25 5.56 -9.53
N LEU A 28 -15.17 6.30 -9.82
CA LEU A 28 -13.96 5.74 -10.43
C LEU A 28 -13.25 4.79 -9.47
N SER A 29 -13.23 5.10 -8.17
CA SER A 29 -12.67 4.19 -7.17
C SER A 29 -13.42 2.87 -7.11
N VAL A 30 -14.75 2.91 -7.18
CA VAL A 30 -15.61 1.71 -7.21
C VAL A 30 -15.34 0.89 -8.47
N ILE A 31 -15.25 1.54 -9.64
CA ILE A 31 -14.91 0.86 -10.91
C ILE A 31 -13.52 0.23 -10.83
N GLY A 32 -12.53 0.95 -10.29
CA GLY A 32 -11.17 0.45 -10.09
C GLY A 32 -11.12 -0.77 -9.16
N GLY A 33 -11.82 -0.70 -8.03
CA GLY A 33 -11.95 -1.79 -7.07
C GLY A 33 -12.65 -3.01 -7.66
N ALA A 34 -13.77 -2.80 -8.36
CA ALA A 34 -14.49 -3.86 -9.05
C ALA A 34 -13.61 -4.54 -10.12
N TRP A 35 -12.81 -3.79 -10.85
CA TRP A 35 -11.89 -4.34 -11.85
C TRP A 35 -10.77 -5.19 -11.22
N VAL A 36 -10.21 -4.75 -10.09
CA VAL A 36 -9.26 -5.55 -9.31
C VAL A 36 -9.93 -6.83 -8.82
N ALA A 37 -11.12 -6.72 -8.21
CA ALA A 37 -11.87 -7.85 -7.69
C ALA A 37 -12.22 -8.87 -8.79
N TYR A 38 -12.64 -8.41 -9.96
CA TYR A 38 -12.92 -9.26 -11.10
C TYR A 38 -11.69 -10.08 -11.50
N LYS A 39 -10.53 -9.44 -11.71
CA LYS A 39 -9.31 -10.17 -12.06
C LYS A 39 -8.84 -11.10 -10.93
N GLN A 40 -8.93 -10.64 -9.69
CA GLN A 40 -8.47 -11.41 -8.54
C GLN A 40 -9.37 -12.62 -8.26
N ILE A 41 -10.68 -12.55 -8.46
CA ILE A 41 -11.59 -13.65 -8.19
C ILE A 41 -11.78 -14.52 -9.42
N TRP A 42 -12.24 -13.92 -10.53
CA TRP A 42 -12.63 -14.65 -11.73
C TRP A 42 -11.41 -15.20 -12.47
N ARG A 43 -10.47 -14.32 -12.81
CA ARG A 43 -9.30 -14.71 -13.61
C ARG A 43 -8.32 -15.60 -12.85
N SER A 44 -8.26 -15.48 -11.52
CA SER A 44 -7.51 -16.44 -10.70
C SER A 44 -8.10 -17.84 -10.75
N ARG A 45 -9.45 -17.98 -10.72
CA ARG A 45 -10.12 -19.28 -10.81
C ARG A 45 -9.88 -19.92 -12.18
N ASP A 46 -10.03 -19.13 -13.24
CA ASP A 46 -9.82 -19.56 -14.62
C ASP A 46 -8.37 -20.05 -14.86
N LEU A 47 -7.39 -19.38 -14.26
CA LEU A 47 -5.96 -19.70 -14.44
C LEU A 47 -5.36 -20.61 -13.35
N GLY A 48 -6.14 -21.05 -12.37
CA GLY A 48 -5.64 -21.83 -11.22
C GLY A 48 -4.63 -21.09 -10.34
N LEU A 49 -4.67 -19.75 -10.30
CA LEU A 49 -3.73 -18.90 -9.56
C LEU A 49 -4.23 -18.54 -8.15
N SER A 50 -3.29 -18.31 -7.24
CA SER A 50 -3.61 -17.92 -5.85
C SER A 50 -4.10 -16.47 -5.75
N GLN A 51 -5.27 -16.29 -5.13
CA GLN A 51 -5.84 -14.97 -4.81
C GLN A 51 -5.13 -14.30 -3.63
N THR A 52 -4.76 -15.08 -2.62
CA THR A 52 -4.08 -14.59 -1.42
C THR A 52 -2.66 -14.12 -1.74
N ALA A 53 -1.98 -14.79 -2.68
CA ALA A 53 -0.68 -14.33 -3.17
C ALA A 53 -0.77 -12.93 -3.82
N VAL A 54 -1.83 -12.66 -4.60
CA VAL A 54 -2.08 -11.34 -5.19
C VAL A 54 -2.30 -10.29 -4.12
N GLU A 55 -3.04 -10.60 -3.06
CA GLU A 55 -3.29 -9.67 -1.96
C GLU A 55 -2.00 -9.28 -1.23
N ILE A 56 -1.12 -10.26 -0.97
CA ILE A 56 0.22 -9.98 -0.42
C ILE A 56 0.99 -9.07 -1.37
N VAL A 57 1.05 -9.39 -2.67
CA VAL A 57 1.75 -8.55 -3.66
C VAL A 57 1.17 -7.14 -3.72
N ASN A 58 -0.15 -6.98 -3.66
CA ASN A 58 -0.84 -5.69 -3.70
C ASN A 58 -0.61 -4.87 -2.44
N GLY A 59 -0.55 -5.50 -1.26
CA GLY A 59 -0.15 -4.83 -0.03
C GLY A 59 1.28 -4.30 -0.11
N ARG A 60 2.21 -5.10 -0.65
CA ARG A 60 3.62 -4.70 -0.86
C ARG A 60 3.76 -3.60 -1.92
N TRP A 61 3.04 -3.71 -3.03
CA TRP A 61 2.95 -2.69 -4.09
C TRP A 61 2.41 -1.37 -3.54
N THR A 62 1.34 -1.42 -2.75
CA THR A 62 0.72 -0.22 -2.16
C THR A 62 1.68 0.41 -1.16
N GLY A 63 2.33 -0.38 -0.30
CA GLY A 63 3.37 0.11 0.59
C GLY A 63 4.52 0.80 -0.16
N HIS A 64 4.88 0.33 -1.34
CA HIS A 64 5.86 0.99 -2.22
C HIS A 64 5.36 2.31 -2.78
N VAL A 65 4.17 2.32 -3.37
CA VAL A 65 3.54 3.51 -3.95
C VAL A 65 3.26 4.58 -2.90
N PHE A 66 2.95 4.16 -1.66
CA PHE A 66 2.71 5.03 -0.52
C PHE A 66 3.98 5.40 0.26
N GLY A 67 5.16 5.04 -0.25
CA GLY A 67 6.45 5.40 0.34
C GLY A 67 6.70 4.83 1.74
N LEU A 68 5.90 3.83 2.16
CA LEU A 68 5.99 3.17 3.46
C LEU A 68 7.08 2.11 3.48
N ARG A 69 7.39 1.53 2.32
CA ARG A 69 8.48 0.56 2.16
C ARG A 69 9.05 0.61 0.75
N ARG A 70 10.37 0.51 0.59
CA ARG A 70 10.97 0.34 -0.75
C ARG A 70 10.85 -1.12 -1.18
N ASP A 71 10.14 -1.38 -2.27
CA ASP A 71 9.91 -2.72 -2.79
C ASP A 71 9.67 -2.71 -4.32
N SER A 72 10.75 -2.55 -5.06
CA SER A 72 10.71 -2.52 -6.53
C SER A 72 10.37 -3.89 -7.14
N ALA A 73 10.64 -4.98 -6.43
CA ALA A 73 10.32 -6.33 -6.88
C ALA A 73 8.81 -6.55 -6.90
N SER A 74 8.11 -6.29 -5.79
CA SER A 74 6.64 -6.36 -5.77
C SER A 74 6.00 -5.32 -6.68
N TYR A 75 6.63 -4.15 -6.84
CA TYR A 75 6.15 -3.14 -7.79
C TYR A 75 6.08 -3.67 -9.23
N ARG A 76 7.17 -4.30 -9.70
CA ARG A 76 7.24 -4.90 -11.04
C ARG A 76 6.38 -6.16 -11.16
N LEU A 77 6.39 -7.01 -10.14
CA LEU A 77 5.60 -8.25 -10.13
C LEU A 77 4.10 -7.96 -10.25
N ALA A 78 3.60 -6.97 -9.52
CA ALA A 78 2.19 -6.58 -9.59
C ALA A 78 1.73 -6.19 -11.00
N ALA A 79 2.64 -5.65 -11.83
CA ALA A 79 2.35 -5.20 -13.19
C ALA A 79 2.24 -6.34 -14.21
N VAL A 80 2.84 -7.50 -13.94
CA VAL A 80 2.88 -8.64 -14.86
C VAL A 80 1.92 -9.77 -14.50
N LEU A 81 1.37 -9.78 -13.28
CA LEU A 81 0.42 -10.80 -12.84
C LEU A 81 -0.90 -10.71 -13.61
N PRO A 82 -1.33 -11.78 -14.30
CA PRO A 82 -2.53 -11.75 -15.16
C PRO A 82 -3.83 -11.60 -14.36
N ASN A 83 -3.84 -12.08 -13.11
CA ASN A 83 -4.95 -11.96 -12.16
C ASN A 83 -4.86 -10.71 -11.28
N ASN A 84 -4.02 -9.74 -11.64
CA ASN A 84 -3.91 -8.46 -10.96
C ASN A 84 -4.15 -7.25 -11.88
N SER A 85 -4.43 -6.09 -11.27
CA SER A 85 -4.63 -4.84 -12.01
C SER A 85 -4.02 -3.65 -11.31
N VAL A 86 -2.81 -3.26 -11.71
CA VAL A 86 -2.16 -2.02 -11.24
C VAL A 86 -3.00 -0.78 -11.57
N ILE A 87 -3.63 -0.75 -12.75
CA ILE A 87 -4.53 0.35 -13.14
C ILE A 87 -5.74 0.41 -12.22
N GLY A 88 -6.38 -0.73 -11.94
CA GLY A 88 -7.52 -0.79 -11.03
C GLY A 88 -7.15 -0.34 -9.61
N LEU A 89 -5.99 -0.77 -9.10
CA LEU A 89 -5.46 -0.32 -7.81
C LEU A 89 -5.18 1.18 -7.80
N ARG A 90 -4.56 1.72 -8.86
CA ARG A 90 -4.31 3.17 -8.96
C ARG A 90 -5.61 3.96 -8.98
N LEU A 91 -6.61 3.52 -9.75
CA LEU A 91 -7.92 4.15 -9.78
C LEU A 91 -8.60 4.14 -8.41
N ALA A 92 -8.58 2.99 -7.72
CA ALA A 92 -9.16 2.81 -6.40
C ALA A 92 -8.48 3.64 -5.30
N LEU A 93 -7.17 3.81 -5.39
CA LEU A 93 -6.34 4.44 -4.35
C LEU A 93 -5.91 5.87 -4.69
N PHE A 94 -6.36 6.43 -5.81
CA PHE A 94 -5.91 7.73 -6.30
C PHE A 94 -6.13 8.87 -5.28
N PRO A 95 -7.32 9.06 -4.68
CA PRO A 95 -7.53 10.14 -3.72
C PRO A 95 -6.64 10.03 -2.48
N LEU A 96 -6.43 8.79 -2.00
CA LEU A 96 -5.51 8.49 -0.90
C LEU A 96 -4.06 8.84 -1.24
N TRP A 97 -3.63 8.55 -2.47
CA TRP A 97 -2.29 8.88 -2.94
C TRP A 97 -2.09 10.40 -3.05
N VAL A 98 -3.09 11.15 -3.53
CA VAL A 98 -3.05 12.61 -3.54
C VAL A 98 -2.93 13.16 -2.11
N ALA A 99 -3.79 12.70 -1.20
CA ALA A 99 -3.77 13.13 0.19
C ALA A 99 -2.41 12.89 0.88
N ARG A 100 -1.77 11.74 0.62
CA ARG A 100 -0.41 11.46 1.12
C ARG A 100 0.62 12.44 0.57
N THR A 101 0.49 12.83 -0.70
CA THR A 101 1.45 13.67 -1.40
C THR A 101 1.42 15.08 -0.83
N VAL A 102 0.22 15.56 -0.51
CA VAL A 102 0.04 16.85 0.19
C VAL A 102 0.54 16.80 1.64
N ALA A 103 0.20 15.74 2.39
CA ALA A 103 0.59 15.63 3.80
C ALA A 103 2.07 15.26 4.03
N GLY A 104 2.79 14.84 2.99
CA GLY A 104 4.14 14.26 3.08
C GLY A 104 4.20 12.87 3.78
N LYS A 105 3.07 12.38 4.28
CA LYS A 105 2.91 11.07 4.93
C LYS A 105 1.48 10.57 4.76
N PRO A 106 1.24 9.24 4.76
CA PRO A 106 -0.13 8.73 4.71
C PRO A 106 -0.95 9.16 5.93
N ILE A 107 -2.15 9.69 5.67
CA ILE A 107 -3.09 10.15 6.71
C ILE A 107 -4.08 9.05 7.14
N LEU A 108 -4.43 8.14 6.24
CA LEU A 108 -5.44 7.09 6.44
C LEU A 108 -4.90 5.67 6.18
N TYR A 109 -3.83 5.54 5.39
CA TYR A 109 -3.24 4.24 5.09
C TYR A 109 -2.43 3.74 6.29
N PRO A 110 -2.55 2.45 6.70
CA PRO A 110 -1.89 1.93 7.88
C PRO A 110 -0.37 2.12 7.81
N LEU A 111 0.15 2.80 8.83
CA LEU A 111 1.59 2.96 9.03
C LEU A 111 2.09 1.73 9.78
N PHE A 112 3.14 1.09 9.28
CA PHE A 112 3.81 0.05 10.05
C PHE A 112 4.23 0.63 11.40
N ALA A 113 3.83 -0.01 12.50
CA ALA A 113 4.31 0.35 13.82
C ALA A 113 5.84 0.36 13.76
N ARG A 114 6.44 1.52 14.07
CA ARG A 114 7.90 1.65 14.12
C ARG A 114 8.38 0.64 15.16
N ARG A 115 8.96 -0.49 14.72
CA ARG A 115 9.56 -1.47 15.62
C ARG A 115 10.58 -0.68 16.44
N ARG A 116 10.29 -0.41 17.72
CA ARG A 116 11.31 0.12 18.64
C ARG A 116 12.41 -0.92 18.59
N ARG A 117 13.56 -0.53 18.05
CA ARG A 117 14.74 -1.39 17.97
C ARG A 117 15.18 -1.58 19.43
N GLY A 118 14.66 -2.62 20.08
CA GLY A 118 15.09 -2.99 21.42
C GLY A 118 16.59 -3.26 21.38
N ARG A 119 17.33 -2.54 22.22
CA ARG A 119 18.66 -3.00 22.64
C ARG A 119 18.45 -4.33 23.35
N HIS A 120 18.75 -5.42 22.67
CA HIS A 120 19.31 -6.61 23.30
C HIS A 120 20.25 -7.24 22.29
N SER A 121 21.49 -6.76 22.33
CA SER A 121 22.62 -7.51 21.83
C SER A 121 22.91 -8.64 22.80
N GLN A 122 23.32 -9.78 22.23
CA GLN A 122 24.06 -10.87 22.85
C GLN A 122 23.23 -11.83 23.72
N HIS A 123 22.96 -13.03 23.20
CA HIS A 123 23.39 -14.33 23.73
C HIS A 123 22.92 -15.43 22.74
N GLY A 124 23.84 -16.30 22.31
CA GLY A 124 23.51 -17.60 21.71
C GLY A 124 23.59 -17.72 20.19
N ILE A 125 24.78 -17.55 19.60
CA ILE A 125 25.12 -18.28 18.37
C ILE A 125 25.34 -19.74 18.79
N LEU A 126 24.32 -20.59 18.61
CA LEU A 126 24.53 -22.04 18.59
C LEU A 126 24.64 -22.46 17.13
N THR A 127 25.90 -22.70 16.76
CA THR A 127 26.35 -23.40 15.56
C THR A 127 25.65 -24.75 15.42
N LEU A 128 24.93 -24.96 14.33
CA LEU A 128 24.71 -26.29 13.77
C LEU A 128 25.40 -26.34 12.41
N ARG A 129 26.61 -26.92 12.39
CA ARG A 129 27.21 -27.46 11.17
C ARG A 129 26.58 -28.83 10.90
N PRO A 130 26.29 -29.19 9.63
CA PRO A 130 25.90 -30.54 9.31
C PRO A 130 27.10 -31.48 9.43
N VAL A 131 26.87 -32.67 10.01
CA VAL A 131 27.66 -33.89 9.79
C VAL A 131 26.94 -34.70 8.73
#